data_AF-A0A151L0W2-F1
#
_entry.id   AF-A0A151L0W2-F1
#
_cell.length_a   1.000
_cell.length_b   1.000
_cell.length_c   1.000
_cell.angle_alpha   90.00
_cell.angle_beta   90.00
_cell.angle_gamma   90.00
#
_symmetry.space_group_name_H-M   'P 1'
#
loop_
_entity.id
_entity.type
_entity.pdbx_description
1 polymer ?
#
loop_
_entity_poly.entity_id
_entity_poly.type
_entity_poly.pdbx_seq_one_letter_code
_entity_poly.pdbx_strand_id
1 'polypeptide(L)'
;MAYQEFHREKMKIKKIKKVGLLFALPIIGCQSLGAPDQEYVYVAKKLSDDVTEYLKSDDFTQGSNHEVSYYFDESQSLIDVTIKAHPDTEFIRSGAERRALKRLCTSTDNWQTFIRESGVGVKYHYKDERKISTIGPWNSDVCNNQLSGQ
;
A
#
# COMPACT_ATOMS: atom_id res chain seq x y z
N MET A 1 -27.09 -23.45 -55.71
CA MET A 1 -26.94 -24.91 -55.75
C MET A 1 -25.80 -25.26 -56.69
N ALA A 2 -24.84 -26.03 -56.17
CA ALA A 2 -23.94 -26.90 -56.93
C ALA A 2 -22.89 -26.16 -57.80
N TYR A 3 -21.67 -26.62 -58.00
CA TYR A 3 -20.93 -27.82 -57.59
C TYR A 3 -19.48 -27.46 -57.99
N GLN A 4 -18.53 -27.44 -57.07
CA GLN A 4 -17.46 -28.45 -57.09
C GLN A 4 -16.92 -28.81 -58.50
N GLU A 5 -15.85 -28.13 -58.90
CA GLU A 5 -14.76 -28.68 -59.72
C GLU A 5 -13.49 -28.29 -58.97
N PHE A 6 -12.83 -29.16 -58.19
CA PHE A 6 -12.26 -30.46 -58.51
C PHE A 6 -11.40 -30.46 -59.78
N HIS A 7 -10.27 -29.76 -59.72
CA HIS A 7 -9.05 -30.06 -60.46
C HIS A 7 -7.91 -29.26 -59.78
N ARG A 8 -6.70 -29.76 -59.55
CA ARG A 8 -6.03 -31.00 -59.94
C ARG A 8 -4.75 -31.03 -59.09
N GLU A 9 -4.44 -32.22 -58.59
CA GLU A 9 -3.13 -32.73 -58.19
C GLU A 9 -1.88 -31.81 -58.23
N LYS A 10 -1.07 -32.01 -57.17
CA LYS A 10 0.35 -32.45 -57.19
C LYS A 10 1.43 -31.50 -56.66
N MET A 11 2.33 -32.16 -55.93
CA MET A 11 3.75 -31.88 -55.71
C MET A 11 4.19 -31.00 -54.53
N LYS A 12 4.34 -31.71 -53.41
CA LYS A 12 5.52 -31.80 -52.55
C LYS A 12 6.80 -31.02 -52.97
N ILE A 13 7.37 -30.37 -51.95
CA ILE A 13 8.79 -30.02 -51.68
C ILE A 13 9.27 -28.66 -52.21
N LYS A 14 9.51 -27.73 -51.28
CA LYS A 14 10.87 -27.26 -50.93
C LYS A 14 10.85 -26.46 -49.61
N LYS A 15 11.62 -26.93 -48.62
CA LYS A 15 12.04 -26.16 -47.45
C LYS A 15 12.91 -25.00 -47.93
N ILE A 16 12.50 -23.76 -47.68
CA ILE A 16 13.41 -22.61 -47.59
C ILE A 16 12.98 -21.79 -46.37
N LYS A 17 13.87 -21.79 -45.36
CA LYS A 17 13.80 -20.98 -44.15
C LYS A 17 14.05 -19.50 -44.51
N LYS A 18 13.11 -18.61 -44.17
CA LYS A 18 13.31 -17.18 -43.92
C LYS A 18 12.37 -16.81 -42.76
N VAL A 19 12.90 -16.67 -41.55
CA VAL A 19 13.30 -15.41 -40.90
C VAL A 19 12.11 -14.48 -40.66
N GLY A 20 11.84 -14.24 -39.37
CA GLY A 20 11.39 -12.94 -38.87
C GLY A 20 9.88 -12.78 -38.71
N LEU A 21 9.37 -13.02 -37.50
CA LEU A 21 8.84 -11.96 -36.62
C LEU A 21 8.35 -12.64 -35.33
N LEU A 22 9.20 -12.68 -34.31
CA LEU A 22 8.74 -12.94 -32.95
C LEU A 22 7.91 -11.73 -32.54
N PHE A 23 6.58 -11.86 -32.60
CA PHE A 23 5.69 -10.98 -31.86
C PHE A 23 5.98 -11.18 -30.37
N ALA A 24 6.95 -10.44 -29.86
CA ALA A 24 7.04 -10.15 -28.44
C ALA A 24 5.85 -9.23 -28.14
N LEU A 25 4.72 -9.84 -27.80
CA LEU A 25 3.68 -9.16 -27.05
C LEU A 25 4.36 -8.70 -25.75
N PRO A 26 4.45 -7.39 -25.46
CA PRO A 26 4.78 -6.98 -24.12
C PRO A 26 3.64 -7.52 -23.26
N ILE A 27 3.95 -8.55 -22.48
CA ILE A 27 3.16 -8.92 -21.32
C ILE A 27 3.12 -7.61 -20.54
N ILE A 28 1.97 -6.93 -20.57
CA ILE A 28 1.63 -5.90 -19.60
C ILE A 28 1.65 -6.66 -18.29
N GLY A 29 2.83 -6.68 -17.67
CA GLY A 29 3.00 -7.20 -16.33
C GLY A 29 1.95 -6.48 -15.50
N CYS A 30 1.13 -7.24 -14.79
CA CYS A 30 0.47 -6.71 -13.62
C CYS A 30 1.55 -6.01 -12.81
N GLN A 31 1.61 -4.68 -12.88
CA GLN A 31 2.28 -3.89 -11.88
C GLN A 31 1.45 -4.08 -10.61
N SER A 32 1.65 -5.22 -9.93
CA SER A 32 1.43 -5.27 -8.52
C SER A 32 2.34 -4.18 -7.98
N LEU A 33 1.82 -2.97 -7.70
CA LEU A 33 2.64 -2.01 -6.99
C LEU A 33 3.17 -2.77 -5.77
N GLY A 34 4.50 -2.81 -5.68
CA GLY A 34 5.21 -3.69 -4.77
C GLY A 34 4.67 -3.55 -3.35
N ALA A 35 4.78 -4.62 -2.58
CA ALA A 35 4.73 -4.50 -1.13
C ALA A 35 5.72 -3.38 -0.71
N PRO A 36 5.44 -2.64 0.38
CA PRO A 36 6.38 -1.66 0.90
C PRO A 36 7.78 -2.27 1.00
N ASP A 37 8.79 -1.53 0.55
CA ASP A 37 10.20 -1.96 0.54
C ASP A 37 10.56 -2.71 1.81
N GLN A 38 11.13 -3.91 1.66
CA GLN A 38 11.57 -4.76 2.77
C GLN A 38 12.69 -4.14 3.62
N GLU A 39 13.11 -2.91 3.31
CA GLU A 39 14.26 -2.22 3.90
C GLU A 39 13.90 -0.97 4.73
N TYR A 40 12.63 -0.55 4.78
CA TYR A 40 12.28 0.58 5.64
C TYR A 40 12.43 0.20 7.12
N VAL A 41 13.31 0.91 7.82
CA VAL A 41 13.45 0.85 9.27
C VAL A 41 12.94 2.15 9.85
N TYR A 42 11.97 2.03 10.77
CA TYR A 42 11.44 3.19 11.47
C TYR A 42 12.51 3.82 12.36
N VAL A 43 12.65 5.14 12.24
CA VAL A 43 13.49 5.97 13.10
C VAL A 43 12.62 7.09 13.66
N ALA A 44 12.51 7.14 14.99
CA ALA A 44 11.77 8.19 15.68
C ALA A 44 12.38 9.56 15.35
N LYS A 45 11.54 10.51 14.93
CA LYS A 45 11.97 11.89 14.70
C LYS A 45 11.85 12.69 16.00
N LYS A 46 12.77 13.63 16.21
CA LYS A 46 12.58 14.66 17.23
C LYS A 46 11.45 15.58 16.77
N LEU A 47 10.35 15.59 17.51
CA LEU A 47 9.22 16.48 17.24
C LEU A 47 9.50 17.88 17.79
N SER A 48 8.79 18.88 17.27
CA SER A 48 8.76 20.19 17.93
C SER A 48 7.98 20.12 19.24
N ASP A 49 8.24 21.06 20.13
CA ASP A 49 7.56 21.15 21.42
C ASP A 49 6.05 21.34 21.21
N ASP A 50 5.64 22.21 20.27
CA ASP A 50 4.23 22.45 19.92
C ASP A 50 3.50 21.18 19.46
N VAL A 51 4.16 20.34 18.63
CA VAL A 51 3.57 19.07 18.18
C VAL A 51 3.45 18.10 19.35
N THR A 52 4.46 18.04 20.21
CA THR A 52 4.48 17.15 21.38
C THR A 52 3.39 17.55 22.37
N GLU A 53 3.22 18.85 22.63
CA GLU A 53 2.17 19.39 23.50
C GLU A 53 0.78 19.10 22.93
N TYR A 54 0.56 19.31 21.64
CA TYR A 54 -0.70 18.97 20.98
C TYR A 54 -1.03 17.46 21.10
N LEU A 55 -0.08 16.58 20.84
CA LEU A 55 -0.29 15.13 20.93
C LEU A 55 -0.56 14.62 22.35
N LYS A 56 -0.19 15.40 23.37
CA LYS A 56 -0.47 15.13 24.79
C LYS A 56 -1.76 15.81 25.28
N SER A 57 -2.38 16.66 24.46
CA SER A 57 -3.59 17.38 24.83
C SER A 57 -4.82 16.47 24.84
N ASP A 58 -5.81 16.88 25.63
CA ASP A 58 -7.13 16.24 25.63
C ASP A 58 -7.80 16.35 24.25
N ASP A 59 -7.55 17.42 23.50
CA ASP A 59 -8.14 17.63 22.16
C ASP A 59 -7.72 16.52 21.18
N PHE A 60 -6.48 16.04 21.27
CA PHE A 60 -6.01 14.92 20.47
C PHE A 60 -6.66 13.59 20.90
N THR A 61 -6.71 13.34 22.21
CA THR A 61 -7.23 12.06 22.75
C THR A 61 -8.75 11.95 22.65
N GLN A 62 -9.49 13.08 22.66
CA GLN A 62 -10.94 13.17 22.44
C GLN A 62 -11.38 12.66 21.05
N GLY A 63 -10.47 12.57 20.08
CA GLY A 63 -10.73 11.88 18.81
C GLY A 63 -11.00 10.38 18.98
N SER A 64 -10.70 9.80 20.14
CA SER A 64 -10.96 8.41 20.45
C SER A 64 -12.44 8.14 20.75
N ASN A 65 -12.96 7.06 20.19
CA ASN A 65 -14.28 6.52 20.48
C ASN A 65 -14.20 4.99 20.65
N HIS A 66 -15.35 4.30 20.66
CA HIS A 66 -15.40 2.86 20.87
C HIS A 66 -14.75 2.05 19.72
N GLU A 67 -14.74 2.60 18.50
CA GLU A 67 -14.21 1.99 17.27
C GLU A 67 -12.76 2.38 16.98
N VAL A 68 -12.38 3.63 17.24
CA VAL A 68 -11.03 4.13 16.95
C VAL A 68 -10.45 4.78 18.19
N SER A 69 -9.22 4.44 18.57
CA SER A 69 -8.52 5.11 19.67
C SER A 69 -7.09 5.46 19.32
N TYR A 70 -6.62 6.58 19.87
CA TYR A 70 -5.29 7.14 19.62
C TYR A 70 -4.49 7.15 20.92
N TYR A 71 -3.25 6.68 20.86
CA TYR A 71 -2.29 6.76 21.95
C TYR A 71 -0.97 7.33 21.42
N PHE A 72 -0.38 8.29 22.13
CA PHE A 72 0.90 8.88 21.77
C PHE A 72 2.01 8.35 22.70
N ASP A 73 2.95 7.62 22.12
CA ASP A 73 4.22 7.24 22.76
C ASP A 73 5.27 8.32 22.47
N GLU A 74 5.42 9.24 23.42
CA GLU A 74 6.40 10.33 23.35
C GLU A 74 7.84 9.81 23.23
N SER A 75 8.16 8.66 23.83
CA SER A 75 9.52 8.11 23.80
C SER A 75 9.94 7.62 22.41
N GLN A 76 8.96 7.32 21.57
CA GLN A 76 9.14 6.85 20.19
C GLN A 76 8.67 7.87 19.15
N SER A 77 8.14 9.03 19.56
CA SER A 77 7.47 9.95 18.65
C SER A 77 6.44 9.24 17.76
N LEU A 78 5.63 8.37 18.36
CA LEU A 78 4.78 7.41 17.65
C LEU A 78 3.33 7.51 18.13
N ILE A 79 2.39 7.55 17.18
CA ILE A 79 0.96 7.43 17.45
C ILE A 79 0.52 6.00 17.13
N ASP A 80 0.02 5.30 18.15
CA ASP A 80 -0.68 4.04 18.00
C ASP A 80 -2.17 4.31 17.76
N VAL A 81 -2.65 3.93 16.57
CA VAL A 81 -4.04 4.04 16.15
C VAL A 81 -4.66 2.65 16.21
N THR A 82 -5.56 2.42 17.17
CA THR A 82 -6.31 1.16 17.24
C THR A 82 -7.65 1.34 16.55
N ILE A 83 -7.94 0.51 15.57
CA ILE A 83 -9.22 0.44 14.85
C ILE A 83 -9.84 -0.92 15.17
N LYS A 84 -10.99 -0.89 15.83
CA LYS A 84 -11.75 -2.09 16.18
C LYS A 84 -12.78 -2.38 15.10
N ALA A 85 -12.86 -3.65 14.71
CA ALA A 85 -13.93 -4.14 13.87
C ALA A 85 -15.25 -4.03 14.64
N HIS A 86 -16.35 -3.79 13.92
CA HIS A 86 -17.67 -4.00 14.52
C HIS A 86 -17.81 -5.46 14.96
N PRO A 87 -18.68 -5.74 15.96
CA PRO A 87 -19.05 -7.10 16.30
C PRO A 87 -19.43 -7.90 15.05
N ASP A 88 -19.02 -9.17 15.00
CA ASP A 88 -19.24 -10.07 13.86
C ASP A 88 -18.55 -9.70 12.54
N THR A 89 -17.66 -8.70 12.52
CA THR A 89 -16.86 -8.34 11.33
C THR A 89 -15.37 -8.65 11.53
N GLU A 90 -14.68 -8.95 10.43
CA GLU A 90 -13.24 -9.21 10.46
C GLU A 90 -12.49 -8.30 9.48
N PHE A 91 -11.24 -7.97 9.82
CA PHE A 91 -10.38 -7.23 8.91
C PHE A 91 -9.78 -8.17 7.84
N ILE A 92 -10.13 -7.93 6.58
CA ILE A 92 -9.48 -8.57 5.43
C ILE A 92 -8.21 -7.78 5.09
N ARG A 93 -7.05 -8.39 5.35
CA ARG A 93 -5.74 -7.73 5.29
C ARG A 93 -5.24 -7.40 3.88
N SER A 94 -5.81 -8.01 2.84
CA SER A 94 -5.28 -7.91 1.48
C SER A 94 -5.22 -6.44 1.01
N GLY A 95 -3.99 -5.95 0.85
CA GLY A 95 -3.69 -4.58 0.43
C GLY A 95 -3.96 -3.48 1.47
N ALA A 96 -4.33 -3.79 2.72
CA ALA A 96 -4.58 -2.77 3.75
C ALA A 96 -3.31 -1.95 4.04
N GLU A 97 -2.19 -2.64 4.19
CA GLU A 97 -0.87 -2.04 4.38
C GLU A 97 -0.50 -1.06 3.26
N ARG A 98 -0.59 -1.53 2.01
CA ARG A 98 -0.29 -0.71 0.83
C ARG A 98 -1.26 0.48 0.68
N ARG A 99 -2.54 0.32 1.02
CA ARG A 99 -3.51 1.42 1.01
C ARG A 99 -3.21 2.46 2.09
N ALA A 100 -2.87 2.01 3.30
CA ALA A 100 -2.50 2.90 4.40
C ALA A 100 -1.22 3.68 4.06
N LEU A 101 -0.19 2.99 3.57
CA LEU A 101 1.05 3.61 3.11
C LEU A 101 0.81 4.62 1.98
N LYS A 102 0.03 4.25 0.96
CA LYS A 102 -0.33 5.18 -0.13
C LYS A 102 -1.05 6.42 0.42
N ARG A 103 -1.99 6.24 1.36
CA ARG A 103 -2.70 7.37 1.99
C ARG A 103 -1.73 8.29 2.74
N LEU A 104 -0.82 7.74 3.54
CA LEU A 104 0.20 8.53 4.23
C LEU A 104 1.01 9.41 3.25
N CYS A 105 1.38 8.84 2.11
CA CYS A 105 2.26 9.53 1.16
C CYS A 105 1.56 10.46 0.18
N THR A 106 0.29 10.20 -0.18
CA THR A 106 -0.38 10.96 -1.25
C THR A 106 -1.65 11.67 -0.83
N SER A 107 -2.17 11.40 0.37
CA SER A 107 -3.43 12.00 0.80
C SER A 107 -3.24 13.43 1.29
N THR A 108 -4.26 14.25 1.03
CA THR A 108 -4.36 15.66 1.43
C THR A 108 -5.31 15.85 2.62
N ASP A 109 -5.78 14.77 3.25
CA ASP A 109 -6.56 14.91 4.47
C ASP A 109 -5.69 15.47 5.60
N ASN A 110 -6.32 16.26 6.48
CA ASN A 110 -5.61 16.98 7.54
C ASN A 110 -4.82 16.03 8.43
N TRP A 111 -5.32 14.82 8.69
CA TRP A 111 -4.63 13.84 9.50
C TRP A 111 -3.34 13.34 8.82
N GLN A 112 -3.42 12.79 7.61
CA GLN A 112 -2.21 12.31 6.92
C GLN A 112 -1.22 13.44 6.63
N THR A 113 -1.71 14.65 6.37
CA THR A 113 -0.88 15.85 6.18
C THR A 113 -0.14 16.20 7.47
N PHE A 114 -0.85 16.27 8.60
CA PHE A 114 -0.24 16.49 9.91
C PHE A 114 0.83 15.45 10.23
N ILE A 115 0.56 14.16 10.04
CA ILE A 115 1.55 13.09 10.29
C ILE A 115 2.80 13.31 9.44
N ARG A 116 2.62 13.61 8.15
CA ARG A 116 3.73 13.77 7.20
C ARG A 116 4.57 15.02 7.49
N GLU A 117 3.94 16.13 7.80
CA GLU A 117 4.60 17.43 8.03
C GLU A 117 5.25 17.53 9.41
N SER A 118 4.63 16.97 10.44
CA SER A 118 5.21 16.92 11.79
C SER A 118 6.32 15.87 11.92
N GLY A 119 6.30 14.85 11.06
CA GLY A 119 7.27 13.75 11.09
C GLY A 119 7.01 12.71 12.18
N VAL A 120 5.89 12.80 12.89
CA VAL A 120 5.46 11.78 13.86
C VAL A 120 5.25 10.44 13.16
N GLY A 121 5.56 9.36 13.86
CA GLY A 121 5.26 8.02 13.40
C GLY A 121 3.78 7.68 13.57
N VAL A 122 3.28 6.77 12.75
CA VAL A 122 1.97 6.16 12.92
C VAL A 122 2.06 4.63 12.80
N LYS A 123 1.39 3.94 13.71
CA LYS A 123 1.23 2.48 13.72
C LYS A 123 -0.23 2.14 13.88
N TYR A 124 -0.74 1.26 13.02
CA TYR A 124 -2.16 0.91 13.04
C TYR A 124 -2.35 -0.50 13.58
N HIS A 125 -3.21 -0.61 14.58
CA HIS A 125 -3.66 -1.87 15.17
C HIS A 125 -5.11 -2.14 14.76
N TYR A 126 -5.30 -3.10 13.86
CA TYR A 126 -6.62 -3.60 13.46
C TYR A 126 -7.02 -4.73 14.40
N LYS A 127 -7.98 -4.48 15.28
CA LYS A 127 -8.45 -5.44 16.29
C LYS A 127 -9.83 -5.96 15.93
N ASP A 128 -9.96 -7.25 15.71
CA ASP A 128 -11.25 -7.94 15.71
C ASP A 128 -11.38 -8.81 16.96
N GLU A 129 -12.46 -9.57 17.09
CA GLU A 129 -12.72 -10.44 18.26
C GLU A 129 -11.67 -11.54 18.45
N ARG A 130 -10.96 -11.92 17.38
CA ARG A 130 -10.09 -13.10 17.34
C ARG A 130 -8.60 -12.75 17.29
N LYS A 131 -8.24 -11.58 16.75
CA LYS A 131 -6.85 -11.20 16.48
C LYS A 131 -6.63 -9.70 16.51
N ILE A 132 -5.38 -9.33 16.76
CA ILE A 132 -4.85 -8.00 16.50
C ILE A 132 -3.84 -8.12 15.36
N SER A 133 -4.06 -7.36 14.30
CA SER A 133 -3.11 -7.20 13.19
C SER A 133 -2.50 -5.81 13.25
N THR A 134 -1.19 -5.72 13.01
CA THR A 134 -0.47 -4.45 13.06
C THR A 134 0.18 -4.15 11.72
N ILE A 135 0.18 -2.88 11.31
CA ILE A 135 0.95 -2.37 10.17
C ILE A 135 1.74 -1.11 10.58
N GLY A 136 2.85 -0.84 9.90
CA GLY A 136 3.82 0.16 10.33
C GLY A 136 4.76 -0.37 11.43
N PRO A 137 5.43 0.51 12.18
CA PRO A 137 5.29 1.98 12.17
C PRO A 137 5.90 2.65 10.93
N TRP A 138 5.35 3.79 10.52
CA TRP A 138 5.89 4.63 9.46
C TRP A 138 5.82 6.11 9.83
N ASN A 139 6.80 6.90 9.38
CA ASN A 139 6.75 8.37 9.35
C ASN A 139 6.86 8.84 7.88
N SER A 140 7.06 10.14 7.64
CA SER A 140 7.18 10.70 6.28
C SER A 140 8.34 10.13 5.44
N ASP A 141 9.37 9.54 6.04
CA ASP A 141 10.56 9.06 5.30
C ASP A 141 10.24 7.87 4.40
N VAL A 142 9.21 7.08 4.76
CA VAL A 142 8.77 5.94 3.95
C VAL A 142 8.32 6.35 2.54
N CYS A 143 7.89 7.61 2.38
CA CYS A 143 7.36 8.13 1.12
C CYS A 143 8.46 8.44 0.10
N ASN A 144 9.67 8.72 0.56
CA ASN A 144 10.82 8.96 -0.32
C ASN A 144 11.30 7.67 -0.98
N ASN A 145 11.20 6.54 -0.29
CA ASN A 145 11.56 5.23 -0.83
C ASN A 145 10.60 4.79 -1.96
N GLN A 146 9.31 5.13 -1.85
CA GLN A 146 8.30 4.81 -2.87
C GLN A 146 8.52 5.52 -4.23
N LEU A 147 9.22 6.65 -4.25
CA LEU A 147 9.49 7.43 -5.47
C LEU A 147 10.72 6.92 -6.25
N SER A 148 11.51 6.03 -5.66
CA SER A 148 12.69 5.45 -6.31
C SER A 148 12.37 4.23 -7.21
N GLY A 149 11.13 3.75 -7.18
CA GLY A 149 10.64 2.64 -8.00
C GLY A 149 9.74 3.04 -9.18
N GLN A 150 9.75 4.31 -9.60
CA GLN A 150 9.05 4.80 -10.80
C GLN A 150 9.99 4.98 -11.99
#